data_AF-A0A3P9C425-F1
#
_entry.id   AF-A0A3P9C425-F1
#
_cell.length_a   1.000
_cell.length_b   1.000
_cell.length_c   1.000
_cell.angle_alpha   90.00
_cell.angle_beta   90.00
_cell.angle_gamma   90.00
#
_symmetry.space_group_name_H-M   'P 1'
#
loop_
_entity.id
_entity.type
_entity.pdbx_description
1 polymer ?
#
loop_
_entity_poly.entity_id
_entity_poly.type
_entity_poly.pdbx_seq_one_letter_code
_entity_poly.pdbx_strand_id
1 'polypeptide(L)'
;QDFLEPTVKIIQPTASELSNGDMVTLGCLATGFNPPAVTFSWNKGGTALTDFIQYPAVQKGDVYTGVSQVRVRKQDWDTQQNFQCVVNHAAGNAIVDPIECSLWCPCRTW
;
A
#
# COMPACT_ATOMS: atom_id res chain seq x y z
N GLN A 1 13.14 -14.75 -20.48
CA GLN A 1 13.47 -13.95 -19.28
C GLN A 1 12.17 -13.92 -18.50
N ASP A 2 12.14 -14.61 -17.38
CA ASP A 2 10.89 -14.85 -16.66
C ASP A 2 10.46 -13.58 -15.94
N PHE A 3 9.18 -13.25 -16.07
CA PHE A 3 8.61 -12.09 -15.39
C PHE A 3 8.44 -12.41 -13.90
N LEU A 4 8.86 -11.48 -13.05
CA LEU A 4 8.81 -11.60 -11.60
C LEU A 4 7.64 -10.77 -11.06
N GLU A 5 6.82 -11.40 -10.23
CA GLU A 5 5.68 -10.78 -9.57
C GLU A 5 6.12 -9.82 -8.45
N PRO A 6 5.39 -8.70 -8.24
CA PRO A 6 5.69 -7.77 -7.16
C PRO A 6 5.33 -8.35 -5.79
N THR A 7 6.26 -8.27 -4.85
CA THR A 7 5.92 -8.34 -3.42
C THR A 7 5.47 -6.97 -2.95
N VAL A 8 4.30 -6.88 -2.32
CA VAL A 8 3.68 -5.61 -1.96
C VAL A 8 3.54 -5.47 -0.44
N LYS A 9 3.77 -4.25 0.07
CA LYS A 9 3.62 -3.91 1.50
C LYS A 9 3.02 -2.51 1.65
N ILE A 10 2.15 -2.31 2.64
CA ILE A 10 1.79 -0.96 3.08
C ILE A 10 2.87 -0.39 3.99
N ILE A 11 3.18 0.88 3.77
CA ILE A 11 3.99 1.71 4.65
C ILE A 11 3.01 2.51 5.53
N GLN A 12 3.15 2.36 6.84
CA GLN A 12 2.32 3.07 7.81
C GLN A 12 2.73 4.54 7.95
N PRO A 13 1.82 5.42 8.42
CA PRO A 13 2.15 6.80 8.72
C PRO A 13 3.27 6.91 9.76
N THR A 14 4.04 7.99 9.68
CA THR A 14 5.10 8.25 10.66
C THR A 14 4.52 8.71 12.01
N ALA A 15 5.25 8.49 13.10
CA ALA A 15 4.81 8.93 14.44
C ALA A 15 4.54 10.44 14.53
N SER A 16 5.26 11.25 13.76
CA SER A 16 5.06 12.70 13.67
C SER A 16 3.74 13.06 13.00
N GLU A 17 3.32 12.33 11.96
CA GLU A 17 2.00 12.50 11.33
C GLU A 17 0.87 12.01 12.22
N LEU A 18 1.10 10.92 12.97
CA LEU A 18 0.10 10.41 13.91
C LEU A 18 -0.16 11.36 15.08
N SER A 19 0.82 12.17 15.45
CA SER A 19 0.70 13.14 16.55
C SER A 19 0.20 14.51 16.11
N ASN A 20 0.24 14.83 14.80
CA ASN A 20 -0.07 16.17 14.29
C ASN A 20 -1.03 16.13 13.09
N GLY A 21 -2.20 16.72 13.25
CA GLY A 21 -3.14 17.01 12.17
C GLY A 21 -4.19 15.94 11.91
N ASP A 22 -5.10 16.24 10.97
CA ASP A 22 -6.29 15.42 10.68
C ASP A 22 -6.09 14.46 9.49
N MET A 23 -4.90 14.46 8.90
CA MET A 23 -4.57 13.71 7.69
C MET A 23 -3.25 12.97 7.88
N VAL A 24 -3.20 11.73 7.41
CA VAL A 24 -2.00 10.88 7.45
C VAL A 24 -1.67 10.38 6.04
N THR A 25 -0.40 10.05 5.81
CA THR A 25 0.06 9.48 4.54
C THR A 25 0.23 7.98 4.67
N LEU A 26 -0.39 7.23 3.77
CA LEU A 26 -0.13 5.80 3.58
C LEU A 26 0.76 5.63 2.36
N GLY A 27 1.74 4.74 2.44
CA GLY A 27 2.54 4.33 1.29
C GLY A 27 2.23 2.89 0.88
N CYS A 28 2.47 2.57 -0.37
CA CYS A 28 2.44 1.21 -0.90
C CYS A 28 3.72 0.96 -1.67
N LEU A 29 4.44 -0.07 -1.24
CA LEU A 29 5.75 -0.45 -1.76
C LEU A 29 5.62 -1.77 -2.51
N ALA A 30 5.92 -1.77 -3.81
CA ALA A 30 6.08 -2.97 -4.62
C ALA A 30 7.57 -3.22 -4.87
N THR A 31 8.05 -4.43 -4.63
CA THR A 31 9.48 -4.78 -4.78
C THR A 31 9.67 -6.09 -5.53
N GLY A 32 10.80 -6.21 -6.23
CA GLY A 32 11.27 -7.48 -6.80
C GLY A 32 10.64 -7.86 -8.13
N PHE A 33 9.91 -6.94 -8.77
CA PHE A 33 9.19 -7.23 -10.02
C PHE A 33 10.01 -6.89 -11.27
N ASN A 34 9.70 -7.55 -12.38
CA ASN A 34 10.11 -7.15 -13.74
C ASN A 34 9.05 -7.65 -14.75
N PRO A 35 8.73 -6.92 -15.83
CA PRO A 35 9.28 -5.65 -16.34
C PRO A 35 8.92 -4.40 -15.49
N PRO A 36 9.44 -3.20 -15.79
CA PRO A 36 9.22 -1.99 -14.95
C PRO A 36 7.78 -1.46 -14.93
N ALA A 37 6.95 -1.86 -15.89
CA ALA A 37 5.58 -1.35 -16.00
C ALA A 37 4.71 -1.87 -14.85
N VAL A 38 4.29 -0.97 -13.97
CA VAL A 38 3.46 -1.27 -12.80
C VAL A 38 2.41 -0.16 -12.62
N THR A 39 1.22 -0.52 -12.15
CA THR A 39 0.15 0.44 -11.86
C THR A 39 -0.39 0.21 -10.46
N PHE A 40 -0.47 1.28 -9.69
CA PHE A 40 -1.04 1.28 -8.34
C PHE A 40 -2.49 1.76 -8.37
N SER A 41 -3.30 1.26 -7.47
CA SER A 41 -4.66 1.73 -7.21
C SER A 41 -4.97 1.59 -5.74
N TRP A 42 -5.79 2.49 -5.22
CA TRP A 42 -6.14 2.54 -3.81
C TRP A 42 -7.64 2.43 -3.61
N ASN A 43 -8.05 1.67 -2.60
CA ASN A 43 -9.43 1.52 -2.20
C ASN A 43 -9.57 1.76 -0.69
N LYS A 44 -10.72 2.29 -0.26
CA LYS A 44 -11.14 2.40 1.14
C LYS A 44 -12.55 1.84 1.27
N GLY A 45 -12.68 0.63 1.82
CA GLY A 45 -13.98 0.01 2.10
C GLY A 45 -14.93 -0.04 0.89
N GLY A 46 -14.41 -0.34 -0.30
CA GLY A 46 -15.14 -0.34 -1.57
C GLY A 46 -15.09 0.98 -2.34
N THR A 47 -14.67 2.08 -1.73
CA THR A 47 -14.56 3.39 -2.39
C THR A 47 -13.17 3.61 -2.96
N ALA A 48 -13.06 3.92 -4.26
CA ALA A 48 -11.78 4.23 -4.87
C ALA A 48 -11.20 5.55 -4.32
N LEU A 49 -9.91 5.53 -3.97
CA LEU A 49 -9.15 6.73 -3.63
C LEU A 49 -8.36 7.14 -4.88
N THR A 50 -8.75 8.25 -5.50
CA THR A 50 -8.19 8.71 -6.78
C THR A 50 -7.08 9.75 -6.64
N ASP A 51 -7.02 10.45 -5.50
CA ASP A 51 -5.99 11.46 -5.20
C ASP A 51 -4.77 10.80 -4.55
N PHE A 52 -4.12 9.93 -5.31
CA PHE A 52 -2.88 9.27 -4.91
C PHE A 52 -1.76 9.64 -5.88
N ILE A 53 -0.53 9.54 -5.40
CA ILE A 53 0.68 9.77 -6.19
C ILE A 53 1.33 8.41 -6.46
N GLN A 54 1.72 8.17 -7.71
CA GLN A 54 2.57 7.05 -8.08
C GLN A 54 3.91 7.60 -8.57
N TYR A 55 5.00 7.07 -8.03
CA TYR A 55 6.36 7.44 -8.44
C TYR A 55 6.86 6.51 -9.55
N PRO A 56 7.78 6.97 -10.41
CA PRO A 56 8.45 6.11 -11.38
C PRO A 56 9.15 4.93 -10.69
N ALA A 57 9.08 3.75 -11.30
CA ALA A 57 9.78 2.58 -10.77
C ALA A 57 11.29 2.77 -10.86
N VAL A 58 11.99 2.40 -9.79
CA VAL A 58 13.45 2.48 -9.68
C VAL A 58 14.03 1.09 -9.83
N GLN A 59 15.07 0.96 -10.66
CA GLN A 59 15.77 -0.30 -10.85
C GLN A 59 16.83 -0.52 -9.76
N LYS A 60 16.92 -1.75 -9.26
CA LYS A 60 17.98 -2.21 -8.35
C LYS A 60 18.42 -3.62 -8.77
N GLY A 61 19.58 -3.71 -9.43
CA GLY A 61 19.99 -4.95 -10.10
C GLY A 61 19.08 -5.25 -11.29
N ASP A 62 18.55 -6.46 -11.37
CA ASP A 62 17.70 -6.92 -12.48
C ASP A 62 16.19 -6.79 -12.19
N VAL A 63 15.84 -6.16 -11.07
CA VAL A 63 14.46 -5.99 -10.60
C VAL A 63 14.14 -4.53 -10.30
N TYR A 64 12.85 -4.25 -10.21
CA TYR A 64 12.31 -2.92 -9.99
C TYR A 64 11.63 -2.79 -8.63
N THR A 65 11.56 -1.55 -8.16
CA THR A 65 10.82 -1.13 -6.97
C THR A 65 9.91 0.03 -7.36
N GLY A 66 8.65 -0.06 -6.99
CA GLY A 66 7.62 0.96 -7.24
C GLY A 66 7.05 1.44 -5.92
N VAL A 67 6.69 2.71 -5.86
CA VAL A 67 6.08 3.32 -4.67
C VAL A 67 4.88 4.15 -5.09
N SER A 68 3.80 4.04 -4.32
CA SER A 68 2.67 4.96 -4.38
C SER A 68 2.34 5.47 -2.98
N GLN A 69 1.78 6.68 -2.87
CA GLN A 69 1.28 7.22 -1.61
C GLN A 69 -0.11 7.82 -1.78
N VAL A 70 -0.92 7.74 -0.72
CA VAL A 70 -2.24 8.35 -0.63
C VAL A 70 -2.39 9.08 0.70
N ARG A 71 -3.06 10.23 0.69
CA ARG A 71 -3.34 11.00 1.90
C ARG A 71 -4.78 10.76 2.33
N VAL A 72 -4.97 10.30 3.56
CA VAL A 72 -6.28 9.89 4.08
C VAL A 72 -6.58 10.58 5.41
N ARG A 73 -7.85 10.60 5.80
CA ARG A 73 -8.23 11.15 7.11
C ARG A 73 -7.63 10.28 8.22
N LYS A 74 -7.01 10.92 9.19
CA LYS A 74 -6.47 10.26 10.38
C LYS A 74 -7.55 9.47 11.11
N GLN A 75 -8.77 9.99 11.20
CA GLN A 75 -9.91 9.28 11.79
C GLN A 75 -10.21 7.95 11.08
N ASP A 76 -10.15 7.91 9.75
CA ASP A 76 -10.40 6.68 8.98
C ASP A 76 -9.26 5.66 9.22
N TRP A 77 -8.02 6.14 9.34
CA TRP A 77 -6.88 5.32 9.69
C TRP A 77 -6.96 4.76 11.12
N ASP A 78 -7.22 5.62 12.10
CA ASP A 78 -7.29 5.27 13.52
C ASP A 78 -8.47 4.32 13.81
N THR A 79 -9.55 4.41 13.02
CA THR A 79 -10.71 3.48 13.09
C THR A 79 -10.51 2.22 12.25
N GLN A 80 -9.30 1.98 11.73
CA GLN A 80 -8.92 0.77 11.02
C GLN A 80 -9.84 0.48 9.81
N GLN A 81 -10.22 1.54 9.08
CA GLN A 81 -10.93 1.35 7.81
C GLN A 81 -10.11 0.49 6.86
N ASN A 82 -10.79 -0.31 6.03
CA ASN A 82 -10.13 -1.21 5.11
C ASN A 82 -9.54 -0.44 3.92
N PHE A 83 -8.33 0.10 4.08
CA PHE A 83 -7.56 0.60 2.94
C PHE A 83 -6.95 -0.59 2.21
N GLN A 84 -6.86 -0.51 0.88
CA GLN A 84 -6.22 -1.56 0.10
C GLN A 84 -5.35 -0.91 -0.96
N CYS A 85 -4.13 -1.40 -1.12
CA CYS A 85 -3.30 -1.10 -2.26
C CYS A 85 -3.35 -2.27 -3.23
N VAL A 86 -3.72 -1.98 -4.47
CA VAL A 86 -3.72 -2.92 -5.59
C VAL A 86 -2.57 -2.57 -6.52
N VAL A 87 -1.74 -3.55 -6.80
CA VAL A 87 -0.61 -3.43 -7.73
C VAL A 87 -0.88 -4.35 -8.90
N ASN A 88 -1.05 -3.75 -10.07
CA ASN A 88 -1.22 -4.48 -11.33
C ASN A 88 0.13 -4.54 -12.06
N HIS A 89 0.52 -5.74 -12.46
CA HIS A 89 1.79 -5.99 -13.11
C HIS A 89 1.67 -7.17 -14.09
N ALA A 90 2.49 -7.20 -15.14
CA ALA A 90 2.40 -8.18 -16.22
C ALA A 90 2.67 -9.63 -15.77
N ALA A 91 3.41 -9.82 -14.67
CA ALA A 91 3.66 -11.13 -14.09
C ALA A 91 2.51 -11.63 -13.21
N GLY A 92 1.68 -10.71 -12.68
CA GLY A 92 0.61 -11.01 -11.72
C GLY A 92 0.19 -9.76 -10.94
N ASN A 93 -1.00 -9.82 -10.33
CA ASN A 93 -1.55 -8.74 -9.52
C ASN A 93 -1.39 -9.06 -8.02
N ALA A 94 -1.06 -8.05 -7.23
CA ALA A 94 -0.94 -8.17 -5.77
C ALA A 94 -1.86 -7.16 -5.08
N ILE A 95 -2.56 -7.61 -4.03
CA ILE A 95 -3.47 -6.79 -3.22
C ILE A 95 -3.02 -6.92 -1.77
N VAL A 96 -2.93 -5.80 -1.06
CA VAL A 96 -2.55 -5.82 0.35
C VAL A 96 -3.32 -4.75 1.13
N ASP A 97 -3.68 -5.14 2.35
CA ASP A 97 -4.36 -4.31 3.32
C ASP A 97 -3.33 -3.82 4.37
N PRO A 98 -3.44 -2.58 4.91
CA PRO A 98 -2.55 -2.06 5.95
C PRO A 98 -2.63 -2.80 7.28
N ILE A 99 -3.67 -3.61 7.44
CA ILE A 99 -4.02 -4.28 8.69
C ILE A 99 -4.35 -5.73 8.34
N GLU A 100 -3.34 -6.55 8.07
CA GLU A 100 -3.47 -7.98 8.37
C GLU A 100 -3.49 -8.18 9.89
N CYS A 101 -4.62 -7.86 10.53
CA CYS A 101 -4.95 -8.43 11.85
C CYS A 101 -5.61 -9.81 11.66
N SER A 102 -5.10 -10.64 10.74
CA SER A 102 -5.83 -11.84 10.33
C SER A 102 -5.44 -13.12 11.04
N LEU A 103 -4.37 -13.21 11.85
CA LEU A 103 -4.13 -14.46 12.60
C LEU A 103 -3.64 -14.38 14.06
N TRP A 104 -3.10 -13.28 14.62
CA TRP A 104 -2.43 -13.34 15.94
C TRP A 104 -2.68 -12.18 16.93
N CYS A 105 -3.84 -11.52 16.90
CA CYS A 105 -4.24 -10.58 17.96
C CYS A 105 -5.48 -11.06 18.73
N PRO A 106 -5.35 -11.59 19.96
CA PRO A 106 -6.48 -11.72 20.88
C PRO A 106 -6.51 -10.50 21.83
N CYS A 107 -7.39 -9.55 21.54
CA CYS A 107 -8.00 -8.65 22.53
C CYS A 107 -9.24 -8.02 21.87
N ARG A 108 -10.47 -8.05 22.40
CA ARG A 108 -11.03 -8.55 23.67
C ARG A 108 -12.55 -8.39 23.50
N THR A 109 -13.38 -9.34 23.92
CA THR A 109 -14.76 -9.02 24.35
C THR A 109 -15.20 -9.98 25.46
N TRP A 110 -15.50 -9.36 26.61
CA TRP A 110 -16.02 -9.86 27.90
C TRP A 110 -15.06 -10.62 28.81
#